data_AF-A0A9E0VZP9-F1
#
_entry.id   AF-A0A9E0VZP9-F1
#
_cell.length_a   1.000
_cell.length_b   1.000
_cell.length_c   1.000
_cell.angle_alpha   90.00
_cell.angle_beta   90.00
_cell.angle_gamma   90.00
#
_symmetry.space_group_name_H-M   'P 1'
#
loop_
_entity.id
_entity.type
_entity.pdbx_description
1 polymer ?
#
loop_
_entity_poly.entity_id
_entity_poly.type
_entity_poly.pdbx_seq_one_letter_code
_entity_poly.pdbx_strand_id
1 'polypeptide(L)'
;MRFTLGLVALMALVACAPAVPDSGAGVGFQNYDSFEREKAAREAALARGALPPPDAVSSEPLSATGQTTAGADDAATIAAEARAALDAAAANSGVEPVNASPSNPPPAVENSAGISQENNFDAVGAERSIAEDAARIANNRAQYQVVQPQAIGSRPSDVGPNIVDYALSTKHAVGTPVYRRMGINAASKFERNCAQYPSADQAQLDFLRRGGPEKDRQGLDPDGDGYACNWDPRPFRNAVRG
;
A
#
# COMPACT_ATOMS: atom_id res chain seq x y z
N MET A 1 -61.98 -51.11 -38.26
CA MET A 1 -62.08 -49.68 -38.62
C MET A 1 -62.26 -48.73 -37.43
N ARG A 2 -63.04 -49.08 -36.39
CA ARG A 2 -63.18 -48.22 -35.19
C ARG A 2 -61.93 -48.20 -34.29
N PHE A 3 -61.26 -49.34 -34.11
CA PHE A 3 -60.02 -49.44 -33.33
C PHE A 3 -58.80 -48.80 -34.02
N THR A 4 -58.76 -48.82 -35.36
CA THR A 4 -57.67 -48.23 -36.14
C THR A 4 -57.71 -46.70 -36.08
N LEU A 5 -58.90 -46.10 -36.06
CA LEU A 5 -59.03 -44.64 -35.87
C LEU A 5 -58.60 -44.20 -34.46
N GLY A 6 -58.91 -44.97 -33.43
CA GLY A 6 -58.49 -44.68 -32.05
C GLY A 6 -56.97 -44.73 -31.87
N LEU A 7 -56.30 -45.70 -32.51
CA LEU A 7 -54.84 -45.88 -32.41
C LEU A 7 -54.07 -44.77 -33.15
N VAL A 8 -54.60 -44.30 -34.29
CA VAL A 8 -54.04 -43.16 -35.03
C VAL A 8 -54.23 -41.85 -34.25
N ALA A 9 -55.38 -41.66 -33.59
CA ALA A 9 -55.61 -40.49 -32.74
C ALA A 9 -54.68 -40.45 -31.52
N LEU A 10 -54.38 -41.60 -30.91
CA LEU A 10 -53.46 -41.69 -29.77
C LEU A 10 -52.01 -41.39 -30.16
N MET A 11 -51.57 -41.88 -31.34
CA MET A 11 -50.25 -41.58 -31.91
C MET A 11 -50.07 -40.10 -32.24
N ALA A 12 -51.12 -39.44 -32.75
CA ALA A 12 -51.10 -38.01 -33.06
C ALA A 12 -50.99 -37.12 -31.80
N LEU A 13 -51.51 -37.58 -30.65
CA LEU A 13 -51.39 -36.86 -29.38
C LEU A 13 -50.00 -36.98 -28.74
N VAL A 14 -49.30 -38.11 -28.89
CA VAL A 14 -47.93 -38.30 -28.37
C VAL A 14 -46.90 -37.51 -29.19
N ALA A 15 -47.16 -37.28 -30.49
CA ALA A 15 -46.26 -36.53 -31.36
C ALA A 15 -46.23 -35.01 -31.09
N CYS A 16 -47.19 -34.47 -30.33
CA CYS A 16 -47.26 -33.05 -29.99
C CYS A 16 -46.86 -32.74 -28.52
N ALA A 17 -46.37 -33.72 -27.77
CA ALA A 17 -45.80 -33.45 -26.45
C ALA A 17 -44.33 -33.00 -26.61
N PRO A 18 -43.95 -31.80 -26.14
CA PRO A 18 -42.54 -31.41 -26.13
C PRO A 18 -41.76 -32.42 -25.27
N ALA A 19 -40.58 -32.83 -25.73
CA ALA A 19 -39.68 -33.66 -24.93
C ALA A 19 -39.41 -32.91 -23.63
N VAL A 20 -39.88 -33.45 -22.50
CA VAL A 20 -39.60 -32.88 -21.18
C VAL A 20 -38.09 -32.99 -20.99
N PRO A 21 -37.35 -31.87 -20.84
CA PRO A 21 -35.93 -31.92 -20.58
C PRO A 21 -35.70 -32.68 -19.27
N ASP A 22 -34.72 -33.58 -19.25
CA ASP A 22 -34.31 -34.28 -18.03
C ASP A 22 -33.68 -33.28 -17.06
N SER A 23 -34.54 -32.60 -16.29
CA SER A 23 -34.16 -31.63 -15.26
C SER A 23 -33.51 -32.30 -14.03
N GLY A 24 -33.37 -33.63 -14.02
CA GLY A 24 -32.65 -34.38 -12.99
C GLY A 24 -31.13 -34.42 -13.19
N ALA A 25 -30.62 -33.96 -14.35
CA ALA A 25 -29.20 -34.07 -14.69
C ALA A 25 -28.27 -33.12 -13.88
N GLY A 26 -28.81 -32.18 -13.11
CA GLY A 26 -28.02 -31.28 -12.28
C GLY A 26 -27.19 -30.26 -13.08
N VAL A 27 -26.95 -29.09 -12.50
CA VAL A 27 -26.13 -28.04 -13.12
C VAL A 27 -24.63 -28.34 -12.93
N GLY A 28 -24.05 -29.19 -13.78
CA GLY A 28 -22.60 -29.38 -13.78
C GLY A 28 -22.11 -30.64 -14.49
N PHE A 29 -21.58 -30.44 -15.71
CA PHE A 29 -20.69 -31.24 -16.58
C PHE A 29 -20.41 -32.76 -16.42
N GLN A 30 -21.02 -33.53 -15.51
CA GLN A 30 -20.89 -34.99 -15.44
C GLN A 30 -22.13 -35.67 -14.81
N ASN A 31 -22.23 -37.00 -14.93
CA ASN A 31 -23.32 -37.82 -14.40
C ASN A 31 -23.27 -37.95 -12.85
N TYR A 32 -24.42 -38.16 -12.20
CA TYR A 32 -24.55 -38.24 -10.73
C TYR A 32 -23.59 -39.26 -10.08
N ASP A 33 -23.35 -40.41 -10.72
CA ASP A 33 -22.40 -41.42 -10.25
C ASP A 33 -20.94 -40.95 -10.23
N SER A 34 -20.57 -39.99 -11.07
CA SER A 34 -19.24 -39.38 -11.01
C SER A 34 -19.15 -38.38 -9.85
N PHE A 35 -20.21 -37.62 -9.59
CA PHE A 35 -20.29 -36.67 -8.49
C PHE A 35 -20.18 -37.39 -7.14
N GLU A 36 -20.88 -38.50 -6.93
CA GLU A 36 -20.79 -39.28 -5.69
C GLU A 36 -19.38 -39.86 -5.47
N ARG A 37 -18.72 -40.34 -6.53
CA ARG A 37 -17.34 -40.83 -6.44
C ARG A 37 -16.33 -39.73 -6.12
N GLU A 38 -16.48 -38.57 -6.75
CA GLU A 38 -15.61 -37.42 -6.49
C GLU A 38 -15.82 -36.86 -5.09
N LYS A 39 -17.07 -36.80 -4.63
CA LYS A 39 -17.44 -36.44 -3.26
C LYS A 39 -16.80 -37.38 -2.24
N ALA A 40 -16.91 -38.70 -2.44
CA ALA A 40 -16.31 -39.69 -1.55
C ALA A 40 -14.77 -39.59 -1.52
N ALA A 41 -14.12 -39.37 -2.68
CA ALA A 41 -12.68 -39.18 -2.76
C ALA A 41 -12.22 -37.90 -2.02
N ARG A 42 -12.99 -36.80 -2.14
CA ARG A 42 -12.74 -35.55 -1.43
C ARG A 42 -12.91 -35.70 0.08
N GLU A 43 -13.96 -36.37 0.54
CA GLU A 43 -14.18 -36.66 1.96
C GLU A 43 -13.04 -37.52 2.54
N ALA A 44 -12.57 -38.54 1.80
CA ALA A 44 -11.42 -39.35 2.20
C ALA A 44 -10.08 -38.57 2.21
N ALA A 45 -9.96 -37.53 1.38
CA ALA A 45 -8.80 -36.62 1.40
C ALA A 45 -8.85 -35.67 2.61
N LEU A 46 -10.02 -35.12 2.92
CA LEU A 46 -10.26 -34.24 4.07
C LEU A 46 -10.07 -34.98 5.41
N ALA A 47 -10.51 -36.23 5.51
CA ALA A 47 -10.36 -37.03 6.74
C ALA A 47 -8.89 -37.34 7.11
N ARG A 48 -7.95 -37.24 6.15
CA ARG A 48 -6.52 -37.50 6.38
C ARG A 48 -5.70 -36.24 6.66
N GLY A 49 -6.29 -35.05 6.53
CA GLY A 49 -5.63 -33.78 6.79
C GLY A 49 -6.22 -33.11 8.03
N ALA A 50 -5.71 -33.45 9.22
CA ALA A 50 -5.95 -32.64 10.40
C ALA A 50 -5.23 -31.28 10.18
N LEU A 51 -5.99 -30.26 9.78
CA LEU A 51 -5.48 -28.89 9.75
C LEU A 51 -5.09 -28.49 11.18
N PRO A 52 -3.94 -27.81 11.39
CA PRO A 52 -3.59 -27.29 12.71
C PRO A 52 -4.72 -26.37 13.21
N PRO A 53 -4.97 -26.33 14.53
CA PRO A 53 -5.96 -25.42 15.09
C PRO A 53 -5.64 -23.98 14.69
N PRO A 54 -6.64 -23.13 14.44
CA PRO A 54 -6.40 -21.71 14.16
C PRO A 54 -5.65 -21.07 15.34
N ASP A 55 -4.67 -20.24 15.03
CA ASP A 55 -4.01 -19.40 16.03
C ASP A 55 -5.06 -18.50 16.72
N ALA A 56 -4.86 -18.25 18.02
CA ALA A 56 -5.76 -17.42 18.81
C ALA A 56 -5.83 -16.00 18.21
N VAL A 57 -7.01 -15.59 17.79
CA VAL A 57 -7.25 -14.24 17.29
C VAL A 57 -7.38 -13.30 18.48
N SER A 58 -6.40 -12.42 18.67
CA SER A 58 -6.51 -11.32 19.64
C SER A 58 -7.46 -10.27 19.09
N SER A 59 -8.59 -10.03 19.76
CA SER A 59 -9.49 -8.92 19.45
C SER A 59 -9.09 -7.72 20.30
N GLU A 60 -8.29 -6.82 19.73
CA GLU A 60 -8.15 -5.49 20.30
C GLU A 60 -9.30 -4.63 19.79
N PRO A 61 -10.11 -4.01 20.68
CA PRO A 61 -11.01 -2.96 20.24
C PRO A 61 -10.16 -1.86 19.63
N LEU A 62 -10.40 -1.56 18.35
CA LEU A 62 -9.90 -0.34 17.76
C LEU A 62 -10.54 0.81 18.55
N SER A 63 -9.79 1.42 19.45
CA SER A 63 -10.15 2.71 20.01
C SER A 63 -10.17 3.69 18.87
N ALA A 64 -11.32 3.76 18.19
CA ALA A 64 -11.70 4.90 17.40
C ALA A 64 -11.43 6.11 18.27
N THR A 65 -10.50 6.97 17.85
CA THR A 65 -10.14 8.20 18.54
C THR A 65 -11.27 9.24 18.47
N GLY A 66 -12.53 8.80 18.45
CA GLY A 66 -13.67 9.54 18.95
C GLY A 66 -13.69 9.50 20.47
N GLN A 67 -12.58 9.91 21.09
CA GLN A 67 -12.61 10.27 22.49
C GLN A 67 -13.01 11.75 22.52
N THR A 68 -14.27 11.98 22.85
CA THR A 68 -14.71 13.22 23.48
C THR A 68 -13.96 13.36 24.81
N THR A 69 -12.68 13.74 24.76
CA THR A 69 -11.97 14.28 25.92
C THR A 69 -12.31 15.76 26.01
N ALA A 70 -13.37 16.06 26.75
CA ALA A 70 -13.50 17.37 27.38
C ALA A 70 -12.24 17.60 28.22
N GLY A 71 -11.33 18.46 27.74
CA GLY A 71 -10.01 18.63 28.36
C GLY A 71 -9.04 19.54 27.61
N ALA A 72 -9.33 20.85 27.61
CA ALA A 72 -8.37 21.96 27.57
C ALA A 72 -7.48 22.24 26.33
N ASP A 73 -7.56 21.49 25.22
CA ASP A 73 -6.88 21.82 23.93
C ASP A 73 -7.87 22.07 22.75
N ASP A 74 -9.15 22.32 23.08
CA ASP A 74 -10.24 22.44 22.10
C ASP A 74 -10.09 23.67 21.20
N ALA A 75 -9.69 24.83 21.73
CA ALA A 75 -9.72 26.07 20.95
C ALA A 75 -8.70 26.10 19.81
N ALA A 76 -7.49 25.57 20.02
CA ALA A 76 -6.44 25.53 19.00
C ALA A 76 -6.77 24.50 17.91
N THR A 77 -7.32 23.35 18.32
CA THR A 77 -7.75 22.28 17.41
C THR A 77 -8.94 22.72 16.57
N ILE A 78 -9.97 23.31 17.19
CA ILE A 78 -11.14 23.89 16.50
C ILE A 78 -10.71 25.01 15.54
N ALA A 79 -9.77 25.87 15.93
CA ALA A 79 -9.27 26.94 15.06
C ALA A 79 -8.46 26.40 13.86
N ALA A 80 -7.70 25.32 14.05
CA ALA A 80 -6.98 24.65 12.98
C ALA A 80 -7.95 23.96 12.00
N GLU A 81 -8.96 23.27 12.51
CA GLU A 81 -9.99 22.62 11.72
C GLU A 81 -10.86 23.62 10.94
N ALA A 82 -11.27 24.72 11.59
CA ALA A 82 -12.02 25.79 10.94
C ALA A 82 -11.23 26.44 9.80
N ARG A 83 -9.92 26.65 9.98
CA ARG A 83 -9.04 27.15 8.90
C ARG A 83 -8.95 26.15 7.75
N ALA A 84 -8.74 24.87 8.04
CA ALA A 84 -8.68 23.84 7.01
C ALA A 84 -10.00 23.73 6.22
N ALA A 85 -11.14 23.85 6.89
CA ALA A 85 -12.46 23.85 6.24
C ALA A 85 -12.67 25.09 5.34
N LEU A 86 -12.26 26.27 5.81
CA LEU A 86 -12.33 27.51 5.02
C LEU A 86 -11.39 27.48 3.80
N ASP A 87 -10.17 26.98 3.96
CA ASP A 87 -9.21 26.81 2.86
C ASP A 87 -9.72 25.81 1.82
N ALA A 88 -10.35 24.71 2.27
CA ALA A 88 -10.97 23.72 1.39
C ALA A 88 -12.19 24.29 0.63
N ALA A 89 -13.02 25.11 1.28
CA ALA A 89 -14.15 25.79 0.62
C ALA A 89 -13.66 26.84 -0.39
N ALA A 90 -12.62 27.60 -0.04
CA ALA A 90 -12.00 28.61 -0.90
C ALA A 90 -11.27 28.02 -2.12
N ALA A 91 -10.68 26.82 -1.98
CA ALA A 91 -10.07 26.08 -3.08
C ALA A 91 -11.09 25.40 -4.02
N ASN A 92 -12.38 25.40 -3.66
CA ASN A 92 -13.48 24.82 -4.43
C ASN A 92 -14.50 25.90 -4.84
N SER A 93 -15.79 25.58 -4.86
CA SER A 93 -16.89 26.46 -5.30
C SER A 93 -17.33 27.50 -4.27
N GLY A 94 -16.63 27.64 -3.13
CA GLY A 94 -17.08 28.44 -1.99
C GLY A 94 -18.18 27.77 -1.15
N VAL A 95 -18.55 26.54 -1.48
CA VAL A 95 -19.47 25.70 -0.70
C VAL A 95 -18.64 24.72 0.12
N GLU A 96 -19.00 24.51 1.38
CA GLU A 96 -18.36 23.53 2.25
C GLU A 96 -18.45 22.12 1.63
N PRO A 97 -17.36 21.33 1.59
CA PRO A 97 -17.41 19.96 1.11
C PRO A 97 -18.46 19.14 1.87
N VAL A 98 -19.27 18.39 1.12
CA VAL A 98 -20.29 17.52 1.73
C VAL A 98 -19.57 16.39 2.47
N ASN A 99 -19.66 16.38 3.80
CA ASN A 99 -19.10 15.34 4.64
C ASN A 99 -20.06 14.14 4.72
N ALA A 100 -19.59 12.96 4.32
CA ALA A 100 -20.33 11.74 4.52
C ALA A 100 -20.29 11.37 6.02
N SER A 101 -21.44 11.43 6.70
CA SER A 101 -21.58 11.08 8.11
C SER A 101 -22.87 10.29 8.33
N PRO A 102 -23.04 9.60 9.47
CA PRO A 102 -24.32 8.98 9.81
C PRO A 102 -25.49 9.97 9.88
N SER A 103 -25.21 11.26 10.11
CA SER A 103 -26.21 12.35 10.07
C SER A 103 -26.42 12.95 8.67
N ASN A 104 -25.65 12.51 7.67
CA ASN A 104 -25.77 12.90 6.27
C ASN A 104 -25.59 11.66 5.36
N PRO A 105 -26.55 10.71 5.40
CA PRO A 105 -26.51 9.53 4.53
C PRO A 105 -26.68 9.94 3.06
N PRO A 106 -26.15 9.14 2.11
CA PRO A 106 -26.40 9.37 0.69
C PRO A 106 -27.91 9.30 0.39
N PRO A 107 -28.39 9.99 -0.66
CA PRO A 107 -29.78 9.88 -1.11
C PRO A 107 -30.13 8.42 -1.42
N ALA A 108 -31.25 7.93 -0.87
CA ALA A 108 -31.74 6.58 -1.13
C ALA A 108 -32.64 6.57 -2.37
N VAL A 109 -32.48 5.56 -3.23
CA VAL A 109 -33.30 5.40 -4.43
C VAL A 109 -34.51 4.56 -4.06
N GLU A 110 -35.54 5.17 -3.48
CA GLU A 110 -36.73 4.49 -2.97
C GLU A 110 -37.99 4.83 -3.77
N ASN A 111 -38.98 3.93 -3.76
CA ASN A 111 -40.32 4.24 -4.27
C ASN A 111 -41.18 4.96 -3.22
N SER A 112 -42.41 5.32 -3.60
CA SER A 112 -43.37 6.00 -2.70
C SER A 112 -43.78 5.20 -1.45
N ALA A 113 -43.41 3.92 -1.37
CA ALA A 113 -43.64 3.04 -0.23
C ALA A 113 -42.39 2.84 0.65
N GLY A 114 -41.28 3.52 0.35
CA GLY A 114 -40.02 3.40 1.09
C GLY A 114 -39.27 2.09 0.81
N ILE A 115 -39.52 1.45 -0.33
CA ILE A 115 -38.83 0.23 -0.76
C ILE A 115 -37.70 0.63 -1.70
N SER A 116 -36.51 0.07 -1.48
CA SER A 116 -35.34 0.30 -2.32
C SER A 116 -35.56 -0.09 -3.78
N GLN A 117 -34.96 0.70 -4.66
CA GLN A 117 -34.98 0.54 -6.10
C GLN A 117 -33.57 0.60 -6.72
N GLU A 118 -32.51 0.31 -5.96
CA GLU A 118 -31.13 0.30 -6.48
C GLU A 118 -30.91 -0.79 -7.54
N ASN A 119 -31.79 -1.80 -7.59
CA ASN A 119 -31.81 -2.83 -8.65
C ASN A 119 -32.67 -2.45 -9.87
N ASN A 120 -33.33 -1.29 -9.85
CA ASN A 120 -34.13 -0.79 -10.97
C ASN A 120 -33.33 0.27 -11.75
N PHE A 121 -32.89 -0.09 -12.95
CA PHE A 121 -32.06 0.77 -13.80
C PHE A 121 -32.73 2.09 -14.18
N ASP A 122 -34.07 2.12 -14.29
CA ASP A 122 -34.81 3.35 -14.61
C ASP A 122 -34.86 4.30 -13.40
N ALA A 123 -35.04 3.75 -12.20
CA ALA A 123 -35.04 4.54 -10.96
C ALA A 123 -33.65 5.13 -10.67
N VAL A 124 -32.59 4.34 -10.86
CA VAL A 124 -31.20 4.78 -10.68
C VAL A 124 -30.79 5.80 -11.76
N GLY A 125 -31.24 5.62 -13.00
CA GLY A 125 -30.98 6.58 -14.09
C GLY A 125 -31.74 7.91 -13.96
N ALA A 126 -32.87 7.92 -13.24
CA ALA A 126 -33.62 9.14 -12.95
C ALA A 126 -32.97 9.98 -11.83
N GLU A 127 -32.26 9.35 -10.89
CA GLU A 127 -31.57 10.02 -9.79
C GLU A 127 -30.37 10.86 -10.27
N ARG A 128 -29.76 10.48 -11.40
CA ARG A 128 -28.62 11.19 -11.98
C ARG A 128 -28.65 11.11 -13.50
N SER A 129 -28.81 12.25 -14.14
CA SER A 129 -28.91 12.28 -15.60
C SER A 129 -27.55 12.02 -16.27
N ILE A 130 -27.59 11.45 -17.47
CA ILE A 130 -26.40 11.25 -18.32
C ILE A 130 -25.66 12.58 -18.57
N ALA A 131 -26.41 13.69 -18.66
CA ALA A 131 -25.85 15.02 -18.87
C ALA A 131 -25.04 15.51 -17.66
N GLU A 132 -25.52 15.28 -16.43
CA GLU A 132 -24.81 15.63 -15.20
C GLU A 132 -23.54 14.78 -15.02
N ASP A 133 -23.60 13.48 -15.33
CA ASP A 133 -22.44 12.61 -15.28
C ASP A 133 -21.38 13.03 -16.32
N ALA A 134 -21.79 13.41 -17.54
CA ALA A 134 -20.90 13.95 -18.55
C ALA A 134 -20.24 15.27 -18.10
N ALA A 135 -21.01 16.18 -17.49
CA ALA A 135 -20.49 17.44 -16.96
C ALA A 135 -19.47 17.21 -15.83
N ARG A 136 -19.71 16.26 -14.91
CA ARG A 136 -18.76 15.90 -13.85
C ARG A 136 -17.46 15.32 -14.43
N ILE A 137 -17.56 14.43 -15.41
CA ILE A 137 -16.38 13.88 -16.08
C ILE A 137 -15.60 14.99 -16.80
N ALA A 138 -16.29 15.94 -17.45
CA ALA A 138 -15.65 17.08 -18.08
C ALA A 138 -14.92 17.97 -17.06
N ASN A 139 -15.53 18.26 -15.91
CA ASN A 139 -14.91 19.02 -14.82
C ASN A 139 -13.68 18.29 -14.25
N ASN A 140 -13.80 16.98 -13.98
CA ASN A 140 -12.69 16.17 -13.49
C ASN A 140 -11.53 16.14 -14.49
N ARG A 141 -11.83 16.02 -15.79
CA ARG A 141 -10.82 16.06 -16.86
C ARG A 141 -10.19 17.45 -17.00
N ALA A 142 -10.96 18.52 -16.82
CA ALA A 142 -10.45 19.89 -16.86
C ALA A 142 -9.50 20.20 -15.70
N GLN A 143 -9.68 19.54 -14.55
CA GLN A 143 -8.81 19.68 -13.38
C GLN A 143 -7.67 18.64 -13.34
N TYR A 144 -7.73 17.61 -14.17
CA TYR A 144 -6.72 16.56 -14.18
C TYR A 144 -5.39 17.07 -14.74
N GLN A 145 -4.34 17.03 -13.91
CA GLN A 145 -2.97 17.35 -14.32
C GLN A 145 -2.08 16.13 -14.07
N VAL A 146 -1.34 15.73 -15.11
CA VAL A 146 -0.30 14.70 -14.99
C VAL A 146 1.02 15.39 -14.69
N VAL A 147 1.50 15.26 -13.45
CA VAL A 147 2.86 15.70 -13.11
C VAL A 147 3.84 14.65 -13.65
N GLN A 148 4.64 15.04 -14.62
CA GLN A 148 5.67 14.16 -15.16
C GLN A 148 6.83 14.04 -14.16
N PRO A 149 7.39 12.83 -13.93
CA PRO A 149 8.58 12.67 -13.12
C PRO A 149 9.73 13.46 -13.74
N GLN A 150 10.24 14.44 -13.01
CA GLN A 150 11.44 15.17 -13.43
C GLN A 150 12.67 14.47 -12.88
N ALA A 151 13.72 14.34 -13.70
CA ALA A 151 14.98 13.80 -13.25
C ALA A 151 15.53 14.68 -12.11
N ILE A 152 15.74 14.06 -10.95
CA ILE A 152 16.53 14.65 -9.86
C ILE A 152 17.93 14.85 -10.45
N GLY A 153 18.27 16.10 -10.77
CA GLY A 153 19.51 16.44 -11.47
C GLY A 153 20.78 16.03 -10.72
N SER A 154 21.94 16.43 -11.24
CA SER A 154 23.22 16.19 -10.56
C SER A 154 23.29 16.92 -9.22
N ARG A 155 23.97 16.31 -8.24
CA ARG A 155 24.17 16.91 -6.92
C ARG A 155 24.93 18.25 -7.05
N PRO A 156 24.49 19.31 -6.37
CA PRO A 156 25.22 20.57 -6.33
C PRO A 156 26.64 20.39 -5.76
N SER A 157 27.62 21.13 -6.29
CA SER A 157 29.04 20.99 -5.93
C SER A 157 29.41 21.57 -4.55
N ASP A 158 28.48 22.27 -3.90
CA ASP A 158 28.65 22.99 -2.63
C ASP A 158 28.19 22.19 -1.39
N VAL A 159 27.61 20.99 -1.56
CA VAL A 159 27.01 20.19 -0.48
C VAL A 159 28.06 19.43 0.38
N GLY A 160 29.35 19.69 0.16
CA GLY A 160 30.45 19.06 0.89
C GLY A 160 30.72 17.60 0.49
N PRO A 161 31.64 16.91 1.20
CA PRO A 161 32.08 15.57 0.87
C PRO A 161 30.95 14.54 0.93
N ASN A 162 31.07 13.46 0.15
CA ASN A 162 30.14 12.33 0.17
C ASN A 162 30.85 11.07 0.68
N ILE A 163 30.40 10.57 1.84
CA ILE A 163 30.96 9.36 2.45
C ILE A 163 30.66 8.10 1.62
N VAL A 164 29.56 8.08 0.86
CA VAL A 164 29.21 6.97 -0.04
C VAL A 164 30.15 6.93 -1.23
N ASP A 165 30.38 8.07 -1.89
CA ASP A 165 31.35 8.15 -2.99
C ASP A 165 32.76 7.79 -2.53
N TYR A 166 33.12 8.20 -1.30
CA TYR A 166 34.37 7.80 -0.68
C TYR A 166 34.43 6.28 -0.40
N ALA A 167 33.35 5.68 0.12
CA ALA A 167 33.26 4.23 0.32
C ALA A 167 33.46 3.44 -0.98
N LEU A 168 32.87 3.92 -2.08
CA LEU A 168 32.89 3.26 -3.38
C LEU A 168 34.21 3.47 -4.13
N SER A 169 34.90 4.60 -3.93
CA SER A 169 36.19 4.87 -4.57
C SER A 169 37.36 4.16 -3.89
N THR A 170 37.30 3.98 -2.57
CA THR A 170 38.29 3.23 -1.80
C THR A 170 38.12 1.71 -1.98
N LYS A 171 39.23 0.95 -1.97
CA LYS A 171 39.22 -0.51 -2.23
C LYS A 171 39.84 -1.36 -1.12
N HIS A 172 40.62 -0.76 -0.22
CA HIS A 172 41.27 -1.49 0.87
C HIS A 172 40.28 -1.80 2.00
N ALA A 173 40.63 -2.81 2.81
CA ALA A 173 39.87 -3.19 3.98
C ALA A 173 40.09 -2.18 5.13
N VAL A 174 39.18 -2.19 6.10
CA VAL A 174 39.36 -1.50 7.39
C VAL A 174 40.62 -2.05 8.08
N GLY A 175 41.39 -1.16 8.72
CA GLY A 175 42.68 -1.44 9.35
C GLY A 175 43.87 -1.56 8.38
N THR A 176 43.69 -1.33 7.08
CA THR A 176 44.80 -1.37 6.12
C THR A 176 45.54 -0.03 6.13
N PRO A 177 46.80 0.05 6.60
CA PRO A 177 47.49 1.34 6.74
C PRO A 177 47.93 1.87 5.37
N VAL A 178 47.11 2.74 4.78
CA VAL A 178 47.38 3.40 3.49
C VAL A 178 48.10 4.73 3.70
N TYR A 179 47.78 5.42 4.79
CA TYR A 179 48.33 6.72 5.13
C TYR A 179 49.25 6.62 6.33
N ARG A 180 50.45 7.18 6.23
CA ARG A 180 51.42 7.16 7.33
C ARG A 180 50.92 8.05 8.47
N ARG A 181 50.72 7.46 9.65
CA ARG A 181 50.38 8.15 10.89
C ARG A 181 51.58 8.12 11.83
N MET A 182 51.97 9.30 12.31
CA MET A 182 53.02 9.46 13.32
C MET A 182 52.42 10.35 14.41
N GLY A 183 52.28 9.83 15.62
CA GLY A 183 51.65 10.58 16.70
C GLY A 183 51.95 9.99 18.07
N ILE A 184 52.27 10.87 19.02
CA ILE A 184 52.39 10.52 20.44
C ILE A 184 50.96 10.49 21.02
N ASN A 185 50.63 9.48 21.83
CA ASN A 185 49.32 9.32 22.46
C ASN A 185 48.14 9.24 21.46
N ALA A 186 48.35 8.61 20.30
CA ALA A 186 47.34 8.50 19.24
C ALA A 186 46.04 7.84 19.72
N ALA A 187 46.12 6.75 20.49
CA ALA A 187 44.95 6.05 21.02
C ALA A 187 44.08 6.95 21.92
N SER A 188 44.67 7.62 22.90
CA SER A 188 43.91 8.50 23.80
C SER A 188 43.34 9.72 23.08
N LYS A 189 44.00 10.23 22.03
CA LYS A 189 43.46 11.33 21.20
C LYS A 189 42.27 10.85 20.36
N PHE A 190 42.39 9.68 19.76
CA PHE A 190 41.33 9.04 18.99
C PHE A 190 40.07 8.82 19.83
N GLU A 191 40.19 8.19 21.00
CA GLU A 191 39.05 7.93 21.90
C GLU A 191 38.29 9.21 22.26
N ARG A 192 39.01 10.28 22.68
CA ARG A 192 38.40 11.55 23.07
C ARG A 192 37.75 12.29 21.90
N ASN A 193 38.33 12.21 20.70
CA ASN A 193 37.85 12.96 19.56
C ASN A 193 36.71 12.23 18.83
N CYS A 194 36.75 10.89 18.79
CA CYS A 194 35.65 10.11 18.26
C CYS A 194 34.40 10.18 19.14
N ALA A 195 34.56 10.30 20.47
CA ALA A 195 33.44 10.51 21.39
C ALA A 195 32.69 11.84 21.18
N GLN A 196 33.22 12.78 20.40
CA GLN A 196 32.54 14.05 20.10
C GLN A 196 31.50 13.92 18.97
N TYR A 197 31.52 12.83 18.22
CA TYR A 197 30.59 12.60 17.10
C TYR A 197 29.49 11.64 17.53
N PRO A 198 28.23 11.89 17.14
CA PRO A 198 27.12 10.99 17.47
C PRO A 198 27.12 9.71 16.64
N SER A 199 27.85 9.66 15.53
CA SER A 199 28.01 8.47 14.68
C SER A 199 29.34 8.46 13.93
N ALA A 200 29.77 7.28 13.52
CA ALA A 200 30.97 7.11 12.69
C ALA A 200 30.81 7.77 11.30
N ASP A 201 29.60 7.76 10.73
CA ASP A 201 29.31 8.45 9.46
C ASP A 201 29.54 9.96 9.57
N GLN A 202 29.12 10.57 10.69
CA GLN A 202 29.34 12.00 10.91
C GLN A 202 30.82 12.33 11.15
N ALA A 203 31.54 11.44 11.86
CA ALA A 203 32.99 11.56 12.01
C ALA A 203 33.71 11.48 10.66
N GLN A 204 33.34 10.51 9.80
CA GLN A 204 33.91 10.36 8.46
C GLN A 204 33.63 11.58 7.58
N LEU A 205 32.42 12.11 7.62
CA LEU A 205 32.07 13.30 6.87
C LEU A 205 32.93 14.50 7.28
N ASP A 206 33.10 14.73 8.58
CA ASP A 206 33.93 15.84 9.08
C ASP A 206 35.42 15.62 8.83
N PHE A 207 35.88 14.37 8.92
CA PHE A 207 37.24 13.96 8.55
C PHE A 207 37.57 14.33 7.10
N LEU A 208 36.71 13.95 6.16
CA LEU A 208 36.85 14.32 4.74
C LEU A 208 36.78 15.84 4.55
N ARG A 209 35.89 16.53 5.26
CA ARG A 209 35.74 17.99 5.18
C ARG A 209 37.00 18.72 5.64
N ARG A 210 37.74 18.17 6.59
CA ARG A 210 38.99 18.73 7.13
C ARG A 210 40.23 18.33 6.32
N GLY A 211 40.06 17.57 5.24
CA GLY A 211 41.15 17.14 4.36
C GLY A 211 41.79 15.81 4.75
N GLY A 212 41.10 14.99 5.54
CA GLY A 212 41.38 13.55 5.58
C GLY A 212 41.04 12.92 4.22
N PRO A 213 41.69 11.83 3.82
CA PRO A 213 42.62 11.00 4.59
C PRO A 213 44.10 11.46 4.60
N GLU A 214 44.46 12.45 3.79
CA GLU A 214 45.83 12.96 3.73
C GLU A 214 46.23 13.69 5.01
N LYS A 215 45.31 14.46 5.61
CA LYS A 215 45.55 15.25 6.82
C LYS A 215 44.59 14.90 7.95
N ASP A 216 45.02 14.01 8.84
CA ASP A 216 44.29 13.69 10.06
C ASP A 216 44.63 14.65 11.23
N ARG A 217 44.11 15.88 11.15
CA ARG A 217 44.37 16.91 12.18
C ARG A 217 43.78 16.54 13.55
N GLN A 218 42.63 15.87 13.54
CA GLN A 218 41.91 15.49 14.75
C GLN A 218 42.34 14.11 15.28
N GLY A 219 43.20 13.36 14.61
CA GLY A 219 43.58 12.04 15.11
C GLY A 219 42.39 11.06 15.10
N LEU A 220 41.51 11.17 14.10
CA LEU A 220 40.31 10.33 13.98
C LEU A 220 40.62 8.98 13.32
N ASP A 221 41.78 8.83 12.69
CA ASP A 221 42.23 7.65 11.95
C ASP A 221 43.69 7.34 12.33
N PRO A 222 43.92 6.75 13.53
CA PRO A 222 45.26 6.50 14.07
C PRO A 222 45.98 5.34 13.38
N ASP A 223 45.25 4.39 12.81
CA ASP A 223 45.73 3.26 12.03
C ASP A 223 46.02 3.62 10.57
N GLY A 224 45.54 4.78 10.11
CA GLY A 224 45.88 5.33 8.81
C GLY A 224 45.20 4.61 7.66
N ASP A 225 44.04 4.01 7.90
CA ASP A 225 43.28 3.31 6.89
C ASP A 225 42.34 4.23 6.11
N GLY A 226 42.26 5.51 6.48
CA GLY A 226 41.40 6.50 5.84
C GLY A 226 39.94 6.41 6.27
N TYR A 227 39.60 5.63 7.30
CA TYR A 227 38.27 5.45 7.85
C TYR A 227 38.22 5.93 9.31
N ALA A 228 37.69 7.13 9.51
CA ALA A 228 37.63 7.79 10.81
C ALA A 228 36.74 7.06 11.81
N CYS A 229 37.16 7.00 13.06
CA CYS A 229 36.35 6.55 14.19
C CYS A 229 35.68 5.18 14.01
N ASN A 230 36.42 4.21 13.45
CA ASN A 230 35.94 2.86 13.12
C ASN A 230 34.81 2.84 12.07
N TRP A 231 34.74 3.86 11.21
CA TRP A 231 33.78 3.88 10.12
C TRP A 231 34.01 2.71 9.16
N ASP A 232 32.93 2.08 8.72
CA ASP A 232 32.99 0.89 7.88
C ASP A 232 32.38 1.17 6.50
N PRO A 233 33.16 1.10 5.41
CA PRO A 233 32.64 1.31 4.05
C PRO A 233 31.84 0.11 3.50
N ARG A 234 31.91 -1.08 4.14
CA ARG A 234 31.32 -2.32 3.62
C ARG A 234 29.81 -2.23 3.38
N PRO A 235 28.98 -1.65 4.28
CA PRO A 235 27.55 -1.52 4.04
C PRO A 235 27.22 -0.76 2.76
N PHE A 236 27.92 0.34 2.49
CA PHE A 236 27.75 1.13 1.27
C PHE A 236 28.20 0.38 0.01
N ARG A 237 29.32 -0.34 0.08
CA ARG A 237 29.83 -1.17 -1.02
C ARG A 237 28.88 -2.32 -1.36
N ASN A 238 28.27 -2.93 -0.35
CA ASN A 238 27.35 -4.05 -0.52
C ASN A 238 26.01 -3.59 -1.11
N ALA A 239 25.51 -2.42 -0.70
CA ALA A 239 24.25 -1.87 -1.20
C ALA A 239 24.24 -1.64 -2.73
N VAL A 240 25.40 -1.34 -3.33
CA VAL A 240 25.54 -1.13 -4.79
C VAL A 240 25.73 -2.45 -5.56
N ARG A 241 26.16 -3.53 -4.89
CA ARG A 241 26.42 -4.84 -5.49
C ARG A 241 25.22 -5.80 -5.43
N GLY A 242 24.05 -5.29 -5.05
CA GLY A 242 22.80 -6.06 -5.01
C GLY A 242 22.47 -6.74 -6.32
#